data_AF-A0A3M1B8N2-F1
#
_entry.id   AF-A0A3M1B8N2-F1
#
_cell.length_a   1.000
_cell.length_b   1.000
_cell.length_c   1.000
_cell.angle_alpha   90.00
_cell.angle_beta   90.00
_cell.angle_gamma   90.00
#
_symmetry.space_group_name_H-M   'P 1'
#
loop_
_entity.id
_entity.type
_entity.pdbx_description
1 polymer ?
#
loop_
_entity_poly.entity_id
_entity_poly.type
_entity_poly.pdbx_seq_one_letter_code
_entity_poly.pdbx_strand_id
1 'polypeptide(L)'
;LRLLTLSACDTGRGEEVTGQGVLGLQASVTAAGARGFLMSLWPVPDEATRRLMEAFYTNLWAKGLPPAEALALAQERVREDPSGKFKNPRDWAAWVFVGE
;
A
#
# COMPACT_ATOMS: atom_id res chain seq x y z
N LEU A 1 -4.31 15.21 -7.23
CA LEU A 1 -3.73 13.87 -7.03
C LEU A 1 -4.80 12.82 -7.32
N ARG A 2 -4.55 11.88 -8.24
CA ARG A 2 -5.40 10.69 -8.44
C ARG A 2 -4.59 9.48 -7.97
N LEU A 3 -4.82 9.07 -6.73
CA LEU A 3 -4.20 7.90 -6.09
C LEU A 3 -5.24 6.77 -6.06
N LEU A 4 -4.87 5.59 -6.52
CA LEU A 4 -5.68 4.38 -6.41
C LEU A 4 -5.14 3.49 -5.30
N THR A 5 -5.97 3.10 -4.34
CA THR A 5 -5.58 2.17 -3.27
C THR A 5 -6.21 0.80 -3.53
N LEU A 6 -5.37 -0.20 -3.74
CA LEU A 6 -5.76 -1.58 -4.02
C LEU A 6 -5.45 -2.45 -2.80
N SER A 7 -6.44 -2.63 -1.93
CA SER A 7 -6.39 -3.58 -0.81
C SER A 7 -6.89 -4.95 -1.27
N ALA A 8 -6.14 -5.64 -2.12
CA ALA A 8 -6.53 -6.95 -2.60
C ALA A 8 -5.43 -7.97 -2.37
N CYS A 9 -5.68 -8.83 -1.39
CA CYS A 9 -4.95 -10.05 -1.08
C CYS A 9 -5.07 -11.14 -2.15
N ASP A 10 -5.36 -10.78 -3.40
CA ASP A 10 -5.32 -11.69 -4.55
C ASP A 10 -4.91 -11.00 -5.87
N THR A 11 -4.63 -9.69 -5.90
CA THR A 11 -4.24 -9.00 -7.14
C THR A 11 -2.73 -9.02 -7.42
N GLY A 12 -1.93 -9.50 -6.46
CA GLY A 12 -0.52 -9.83 -6.66
C GLY A 12 -0.28 -11.31 -7.03
N ARG A 13 -1.26 -12.18 -6.74
CA ARG A 13 -1.34 -13.55 -7.25
C ARG A 13 -2.24 -13.56 -8.49
N GLY A 14 -1.78 -12.90 -9.56
CA GLY A 14 -2.17 -13.46 -10.85
C GLY A 14 -1.82 -14.94 -10.82
N GLU A 15 -2.71 -15.83 -11.28
CA GLU A 15 -2.22 -17.11 -11.79
C GLU A 15 -0.94 -16.84 -12.56
N GLU A 16 0.06 -17.71 -12.42
CA GLU A 16 1.23 -17.72 -13.30
C GLU A 16 0.76 -17.93 -14.73
N VAL A 17 0.24 -16.87 -15.36
CA VAL A 17 0.15 -16.74 -16.80
C VAL A 17 1.54 -16.31 -17.19
N THR A 18 2.36 -17.33 -17.39
CA THR A 18 3.67 -17.32 -18.03
C THR A 18 3.86 -16.05 -18.86
N GLY A 19 4.61 -15.08 -18.33
CA GLY A 19 5.16 -13.95 -19.10
C GLY A 19 4.53 -12.56 -18.96
N GLN A 20 3.44 -12.32 -18.22
CA GLN A 20 2.81 -10.96 -18.16
C GLN A 20 2.26 -10.48 -16.79
N GLY A 21 2.45 -11.23 -15.70
CA GLY A 21 2.00 -10.85 -14.36
C GLY A 21 2.59 -9.51 -13.85
N VAL A 22 1.80 -8.76 -13.09
CA VAL A 22 2.07 -7.42 -12.49
C VAL A 22 2.27 -6.28 -13.51
N LEU A 23 2.93 -6.52 -14.64
CA LEU A 23 3.04 -5.57 -15.76
C LEU A 23 1.67 -5.17 -16.32
N GLY A 24 0.73 -6.12 -16.43
CA GLY A 24 -0.63 -5.84 -16.90
C GLY A 24 -1.44 -4.91 -15.99
N LEU A 25 -1.27 -5.00 -14.66
CA LEU A 25 -2.00 -4.17 -13.68
C LEU A 25 -1.39 -2.77 -13.56
N GLN A 26 -0.06 -2.69 -13.49
CA GLN A 26 0.65 -1.42 -13.51
C GLN A 26 0.34 -0.65 -14.81
N ALA A 27 0.41 -1.33 -15.96
CA ALA A 27 0.10 -0.73 -17.25
C ALA A 27 -1.36 -0.27 -17.37
N SER A 28 -2.32 -1.01 -16.84
CA SER A 28 -3.74 -0.63 -16.89
C SER A 28 -4.09 0.51 -15.92
N VAL A 29 -3.46 0.58 -14.74
CA VAL A 29 -3.65 1.70 -13.80
C VAL A 29 -2.99 2.98 -14.31
N THR A 30 -1.80 2.88 -14.92
CA THR A 30 -1.17 4.00 -15.62
C THR A 30 -1.99 4.42 -16.85
N ALA A 31 -2.51 3.47 -17.65
CA ALA A 31 -3.38 3.75 -18.79
C ALA A 31 -4.72 4.39 -18.38
N ALA A 32 -5.22 4.09 -17.17
CA ALA A 32 -6.40 4.73 -16.58
C ALA A 32 -6.13 6.16 -16.05
N GLY A 33 -4.88 6.66 -16.15
CA GLY A 33 -4.50 8.02 -15.78
C GLY A 33 -4.31 8.25 -14.28
N ALA A 34 -4.14 7.19 -13.48
CA ALA A 34 -3.67 7.33 -12.11
C ALA A 34 -2.18 7.67 -12.12
N ARG A 35 -1.78 8.69 -11.34
CA ARG A 35 -0.37 9.10 -11.23
C ARG A 35 0.44 8.22 -10.27
N GLY A 36 -0.27 7.42 -9.47
CA GLY A 36 0.31 6.37 -8.65
C GLY A 36 -0.75 5.49 -8.01
N PHE A 37 -0.32 4.36 -7.49
CA PHE A 37 -1.17 3.40 -6.78
C PHE A 37 -0.46 2.80 -5.56
N LEU A 38 -1.25 2.44 -4.58
CA LEU A 38 -0.83 1.79 -3.34
C LEU A 38 -1.38 0.36 -3.32
N MET A 39 -0.52 -0.63 -3.09
CA MET A 39 -0.92 -2.04 -3.04
C MET A 39 -0.19 -2.82 -1.94
N SER A 40 -0.78 -3.93 -1.51
CA SER A 40 -0.15 -4.89 -0.60
C SER A 40 0.47 -6.07 -1.36
N LEU A 41 1.68 -6.47 -0.98
CA LEU A 41 2.41 -7.62 -1.53
C LEU A 41 1.86 -8.97 -1.03
N TRP A 42 1.25 -8.99 0.15
CA TRP A 42 0.67 -10.18 0.78
C TRP A 42 -0.50 -9.80 1.69
N PRO A 43 -1.28 -10.78 2.20
CA PRO A 43 -2.38 -10.49 3.09
C PRO A 43 -1.97 -9.92 4.45
N VAL A 44 -2.55 -8.78 4.81
CA VAL A 44 -2.31 -8.08 6.09
C VAL A 44 -3.56 -8.16 6.95
N PRO A 45 -3.44 -8.45 8.27
CA PRO A 45 -4.59 -8.44 9.18
C PRO A 45 -5.35 -7.11 9.16
N ASP A 46 -6.68 -7.16 9.17
CA ASP A 46 -7.57 -5.99 9.02
C ASP A 46 -7.25 -4.85 10.00
N GLU A 47 -6.90 -5.17 11.24
CA GLU A 47 -6.58 -4.14 12.24
C GLU A 47 -5.28 -3.38 11.91
N ALA A 48 -4.26 -4.10 11.42
CA ALA A 48 -3.01 -3.49 10.98
C ALA A 48 -3.23 -2.64 9.73
N THR A 49 -4.01 -3.16 8.77
CA THR A 49 -4.44 -2.45 7.57
C THR A 49 -5.16 -1.15 7.92
N ARG A 50 -6.15 -1.20 8.83
CA ARG A 50 -6.91 -0.02 9.26
C ARG A 50 -5.99 1.05 9.84
N ARG A 51 -5.10 0.68 10.77
CA ARG A 51 -4.16 1.64 11.39
C ARG A 51 -3.20 2.23 10.37
N LEU A 52 -2.69 1.42 9.44
CA LEU A 52 -1.81 1.88 8.38
C LEU A 52 -2.51 2.87 7.45
N MET A 53 -3.73 2.56 7.01
CA MET A 53 -4.50 3.41 6.11
C MET A 53 -4.92 4.73 6.77
N GLU A 54 -5.34 4.70 8.03
CA GLU A 54 -5.64 5.91 8.79
C GLU A 54 -4.41 6.83 8.89
N ALA A 55 -3.25 6.27 9.23
CA ALA A 55 -2.00 7.02 9.30
C ALA A 55 -1.58 7.55 7.92
N PHE A 56 -1.66 6.72 6.88
CA PHE A 56 -1.30 7.07 5.50
C PHE A 56 -2.14 8.24 4.98
N TYR A 57 -3.48 8.16 5.05
CA TYR A 57 -4.34 9.24 4.58
C TYR A 57 -4.23 10.50 5.44
N THR A 58 -3.97 10.37 6.74
CA THR A 58 -3.67 11.52 7.60
C THR A 58 -2.40 12.24 7.13
N ASN A 59 -1.33 11.48 6.88
CA ASN A 59 -0.07 12.04 6.37
C ASN A 59 -0.24 12.65 4.97
N LEU A 60 -1.01 12.01 4.09
CA LEU A 60 -1.23 12.46 2.72
C LEU A 60 -2.09 13.73 2.65
N TRP A 61 -3.24 13.76 3.34
CA TRP A 61 -4.22 14.84 3.18
C TRP A 61 -4.13 15.93 4.23
N ALA A 62 -3.95 15.55 5.50
CA ALA A 62 -3.90 16.54 6.57
C ALA A 62 -2.52 17.21 6.65
N LYS A 63 -1.44 16.46 6.41
CA LYS A 63 -0.08 16.99 6.42
C LYS A 63 0.46 17.37 5.04
N GLY A 64 -0.20 16.95 3.96
CA GLY A 64 0.19 17.27 2.59
C GLY A 64 1.48 16.60 2.14
N LEU A 65 1.87 15.47 2.75
CA LEU A 65 3.12 14.78 2.41
C LEU A 65 3.03 14.05 1.06
N PRO A 66 4.14 13.91 0.33
CA PRO A 66 4.20 13.05 -0.85
C PRO A 66 3.79 11.60 -0.53
N PRO A 67 3.14 10.86 -1.44
CA PRO A 67 2.63 9.51 -1.16
C PRO A 67 3.67 8.53 -0.62
N ALA A 68 4.90 8.53 -1.16
CA ALA A 68 5.97 7.66 -0.69
C ALA A 68 6.36 7.96 0.77
N GLU A 69 6.50 9.24 1.13
CA GLU A 69 6.81 9.68 2.49
C GLU A 69 5.65 9.41 3.45
N ALA A 70 4.42 9.67 3.01
CA ALA A 70 3.21 9.38 3.79
C ALA A 70 3.09 7.89 4.13
N LEU A 71 3.46 7.01 3.21
CA LEU A 71 3.48 5.56 3.42
C LEU A 71 4.59 5.14 4.39
N ALA A 72 5.81 5.64 4.21
CA ALA A 72 6.93 5.30 5.08
C ALA A 72 6.62 5.63 6.56
N LEU A 73 6.07 6.83 6.82
CA LEU A 73 5.66 7.24 8.17
C LEU A 73 4.47 6.43 8.70
N ALA A 74 3.56 5.99 7.84
CA ALA A 74 2.45 5.13 8.25
C ALA A 74 2.94 3.73 8.66
N GLN A 75 3.90 3.17 7.91
CA GLN A 75 4.55 1.90 8.23
C GLN A 75 5.30 1.97 9.56
N GLU A 76 6.06 3.05 9.77
CA GLU A 76 6.73 3.32 11.04
C GLU A 76 5.75 3.41 12.21
N ARG A 77 4.64 4.14 12.03
CA ARG A 77 3.62 4.29 13.07
C ARG A 77 3.00 2.95 13.52
N VAL A 78 2.80 2.02 12.59
CA VAL A 78 2.28 0.67 12.89
C VAL A 78 3.37 -0.21 13.49
N ARG A 79 4.61 -0.15 12.98
CA ARG A 79 5.78 -0.85 13.54
C ARG A 79 6.00 -0.48 15.01
N GLU A 80 5.82 0.79 15.34
CA GLU A 80 6.05 1.37 16.66
C GLU A 80 4.80 1.39 17.53
N ASP A 81 3.78 0.61 17.18
CA ASP A 81 2.54 0.59 17.94
C ASP A 81 2.79 0.23 19.42
N PRO A 82 2.36 1.07 20.39
CA PRO A 82 2.66 0.85 21.80
C PRO A 82 2.11 -0.46 22.37
N SER A 83 1.07 -1.03 21.77
CA SER A 83 0.54 -2.33 22.18
C SER A 83 1.50 -3.49 21.90
N GLY A 84 2.50 -3.29 21.04
CA GLY A 84 3.41 -4.32 20.57
C GLY A 84 2.76 -5.35 19.65
N LYS A 85 1.49 -5.16 19.26
CA LYS A 85 0.70 -6.13 18.48
C LYS A 85 1.20 -6.33 17.05
N PHE A 86 1.83 -5.32 16.45
CA PHE A 86 2.23 -5.30 15.02
C PHE A 86 3.76 -5.29 14.82
N LYS A 87 4.50 -5.93 15.73
CA LYS A 87 5.97 -5.99 15.64
C LYS A 87 6.48 -6.78 14.44
N ASN A 88 5.68 -7.68 13.89
CA ASN A 88 6.11 -8.52 12.78
C ASN A 88 6.04 -7.72 11.47
N PRO A 89 7.10 -7.70 10.63
CA PRO A 89 7.09 -7.03 9.33
C PRO A 89 5.90 -7.40 8.44
N ARG A 90 5.31 -8.59 8.59
CA ARG A 90 4.09 -8.98 7.87
C ARG A 90 2.93 -8.01 8.04
N ASP A 91 2.89 -7.25 9.15
CA ASP A 91 1.77 -6.40 9.53
C ASP A 91 1.88 -4.98 8.92
N TRP A 92 3.07 -4.53 8.50
CA TRP A 92 3.30 -3.16 8.01
C TRP A 92 4.12 -3.09 6.71
N ALA A 93 5.05 -4.02 6.48
CA ALA A 93 5.96 -4.00 5.33
C ALA A 93 5.33 -4.47 4.02
N ALA A 94 4.07 -4.92 4.05
CA ALA A 94 3.38 -5.42 2.87
C ALA A 94 3.08 -4.33 1.84
N TRP A 95 2.96 -3.08 2.28
CA TRP A 95 2.43 -2.00 1.45
C TRP A 95 3.53 -1.33 0.62
N VAL A 96 3.25 -1.13 -0.67
CA VAL A 96 4.14 -0.49 -1.64
C VAL A 96 3.37 0.55 -2.43
N PHE A 97 3.93 1.74 -2.53
CA PHE A 97 3.48 2.79 -3.45
C PHE A 97 4.28 2.71 -4.76
N VAL A 98 3.59 2.78 -5.89
CA VAL A 98 4.17 2.84 -7.23
C VAL A 98 3.60 4.05 -7.95
N GLY A 99 4.44 4.99 -8.35
CA GLY A 99 4.01 6.20 -9.05
C GLY A 99 5.04 7.32 -8.94
N GLU A 100 4.67 8.47 -9.51
CA GLU A 100 5.41 9.75 -9.38
C GLU A 100 4.93 10.58 -8.20
#